data_AF-A0A439DPN8-F1
#
_entry.id   AF-A0A439DPN8-F1
#
_cell.length_a   1.000
_cell.length_b   1.000
_cell.length_c   1.000
_cell.angle_alpha   90.00
_cell.angle_beta   90.00
_cell.angle_gamma   90.00
#
_symmetry.space_group_name_H-M   'P 1'
#
loop_
_entity.id
_entity.type
_entity.pdbx_description
1 polymer ?
#
loop_
_entity_poly.entity_id
_entity_poly.type
_entity_poly.pdbx_seq_one_letter_code
_entity_poly.pdbx_strand_id
1 'polypeptide(L)'
;MAFTRTDARVLNRAVTTAGGTLPDTLTNLLTAAEEIHAAANKPAGDPLAGLADAAAAGKATAAKIQSAFDLAGTQAAQADHAQRTQREAERAVMSRFRRELVNGGADQILDSLRPAFDEHIAGIAAIAENIDIHGHTPESFLNIATPKTLALWQSIGTHVDALDRIAAVTDLLAHNSEARVIPRPDGGTRLTTRLTALRGRALYCGSDQLAVDDAHNIWRTNGPHRRSAWFKLYSSAELRTVAEATERLRTWCETTWDAFEDARASRHTTVDGELVPDPPQPNPFRRVEETV
;
A
#
# COMPACT_ATOMS: atom_id res chain seq x y z
N MET A 1 -13.94 -2.49 0.34
CA MET A 1 -13.91 -1.04 0.62
C MET A 1 -13.56 -0.30 -0.67
N ALA A 2 -14.11 0.90 -0.90
CA ALA A 2 -13.81 1.67 -2.10
C ALA A 2 -12.58 2.54 -1.86
N PHE A 3 -11.69 2.64 -2.86
CA PHE A 3 -10.49 3.48 -2.80
C PHE A 3 -10.87 4.96 -2.70
N THR A 4 -10.27 5.69 -1.76
CA THR A 4 -10.64 7.07 -1.43
C THR A 4 -9.53 8.08 -1.69
N ARG A 5 -9.88 9.37 -1.64
CA ARG A 5 -8.91 10.48 -1.69
C ARG A 5 -7.85 10.39 -0.59
N THR A 6 -8.25 9.94 0.61
CA THR A 6 -7.31 9.76 1.73
C THR A 6 -6.27 8.69 1.40
N ASP A 7 -6.68 7.57 0.78
CA ASP A 7 -5.76 6.50 0.38
C ASP A 7 -4.77 6.98 -0.69
N ALA A 8 -5.25 7.75 -1.67
CA ALA A 8 -4.39 8.37 -2.69
C ALA A 8 -3.36 9.34 -2.08
N ARG A 9 -3.75 10.13 -1.06
CA ARG A 9 -2.82 11.02 -0.33
C ARG A 9 -1.78 10.24 0.47
N VAL A 10 -2.18 9.14 1.11
CA VAL A 10 -1.25 8.26 1.84
C VAL A 10 -0.21 7.69 0.89
N LEU A 11 -0.64 7.18 -0.27
CA LEU A 11 0.28 6.69 -1.31
C LEU A 11 1.22 7.80 -1.81
N ASN A 12 0.68 8.96 -2.20
CA ASN A 12 1.49 10.08 -2.68
C ASN A 12 2.56 10.48 -1.65
N ARG A 13 2.16 10.67 -0.40
CA ARG A 13 3.09 11.01 0.69
C ARG A 13 4.17 9.95 0.87
N ALA A 14 3.82 8.67 0.84
CA ALA A 14 4.79 7.58 0.99
C ALA A 14 5.82 7.59 -0.15
N VAL A 15 5.36 7.74 -1.39
CA VAL A 15 6.23 7.80 -2.58
C VAL A 15 7.17 9.00 -2.52
N THR A 16 6.65 10.20 -2.25
CA THR A 16 7.49 11.41 -2.12
C THR A 16 8.49 11.29 -0.96
N THR A 17 8.09 10.73 0.18
CA THR A 17 8.98 10.54 1.35
C THR A 17 10.10 9.53 1.05
N ALA A 18 9.82 8.55 0.19
CA ALA A 18 10.81 7.59 -0.31
C ALA A 18 11.68 8.14 -1.44
N GLY A 19 11.46 9.38 -1.89
CA GLY A 19 12.21 10.01 -2.98
C GLY A 19 11.73 9.66 -4.39
N GLY A 20 10.60 8.96 -4.52
CA GLY A 20 10.02 8.62 -5.82
C GLY A 20 9.03 9.66 -6.32
N THR A 21 8.48 9.39 -7.51
CA THR A 21 7.53 10.28 -8.20
C THR A 21 6.25 9.57 -8.58
N LEU A 22 5.11 10.23 -8.36
CA LEU A 22 3.84 9.77 -8.94
C LEU A 22 3.79 10.14 -10.43
N PRO A 23 3.30 9.23 -11.30
CA PRO A 23 2.93 9.55 -12.67
C PRO A 23 1.99 10.75 -12.77
N ASP A 24 2.20 11.61 -13.77
CA ASP A 24 1.40 12.82 -13.99
C ASP A 24 -0.10 12.54 -14.02
N THR A 25 -0.52 11.44 -14.65
CA THR A 25 -1.94 11.03 -14.69
C THR A 25 -2.51 10.83 -13.28
N LEU A 26 -1.76 10.19 -12.37
CA LEU A 26 -2.19 9.98 -10.99
C LEU A 26 -2.17 11.29 -10.20
N THR A 27 -1.14 12.10 -10.39
CA THR A 27 -1.04 13.44 -9.79
C THR A 27 -2.22 14.31 -10.17
N ASN A 28 -2.55 14.42 -11.46
CA ASN A 28 -3.67 15.21 -11.97
C ASN A 28 -5.01 14.74 -11.41
N LEU A 29 -5.22 13.41 -11.30
CA LEU A 29 -6.44 12.85 -10.71
C LEU A 29 -6.54 13.15 -9.21
N LEU A 30 -5.43 13.11 -8.48
CA LEU A 30 -5.41 13.50 -7.07
C LEU A 30 -5.72 15.00 -6.91
N THR A 31 -5.09 15.86 -7.71
CA THR A 31 -5.37 17.31 -7.71
C THR A 31 -6.83 17.59 -8.02
N ALA A 32 -7.41 16.97 -9.05
CA ALA A 32 -8.82 17.13 -9.38
C ALA A 32 -9.74 16.72 -8.22
N ALA A 33 -9.42 15.64 -7.52
CA ALA A 33 -10.19 15.22 -6.35
C ALA A 33 -10.07 16.20 -5.17
N GLU A 34 -8.90 16.83 -4.99
CA GLU A 34 -8.71 17.89 -4.00
C GLU A 34 -9.49 19.15 -4.35
N GLU A 35 -9.54 19.53 -5.63
CA GLU A 35 -10.33 20.67 -6.12
C GLU A 35 -11.84 20.44 -5.98
N ILE A 36 -12.33 19.25 -6.35
CA ILE A 36 -13.74 18.86 -6.15
C ILE A 36 -14.11 18.97 -4.66
N HIS A 37 -13.24 18.44 -3.79
CA HIS A 37 -13.44 18.49 -2.35
C HIS A 37 -13.47 19.93 -1.82
N ALA A 38 -12.55 20.78 -2.28
CA ALA A 38 -12.48 22.18 -1.87
C ALA A 38 -13.69 22.98 -2.35
N ALA A 39 -14.12 22.78 -3.60
CA ALA A 39 -15.26 23.48 -4.19
C ALA A 39 -16.57 23.22 -3.42
N ALA A 40 -16.79 21.99 -2.98
CA ALA A 40 -18.00 21.60 -2.24
C ALA A 40 -18.04 22.12 -0.80
N ASN A 41 -16.87 22.42 -0.20
CA ASN A 41 -16.75 22.90 1.17
C ASN A 41 -16.56 24.41 1.27
N LYS A 42 -16.83 25.15 0.18
CA LYS A 42 -16.78 26.61 0.21
C LYS A 42 -17.86 27.14 1.17
N PRO A 43 -17.52 27.98 2.15
CA PRO A 43 -18.51 28.52 3.07
C PRO A 43 -19.56 29.33 2.30
N ALA A 44 -20.83 28.95 2.44
CA ALA A 44 -21.93 29.82 2.06
C ALA A 44 -22.11 30.88 3.15
N GLY A 45 -22.32 32.14 2.76
CA GLY A 45 -22.69 33.19 3.71
C GLY A 45 -24.06 32.89 4.34
N ASP A 46 -24.29 33.36 5.56
CA ASP A 46 -25.58 33.16 6.26
C ASP A 46 -26.73 33.87 5.49
N PRO A 47 -27.69 33.12 4.90
CA PRO A 47 -28.80 33.71 4.16
C PRO A 47 -29.74 34.55 5.04
N LEU A 48 -29.72 34.32 6.36
CA LEU A 48 -30.60 35.00 7.31
C LEU A 48 -29.95 36.21 7.98
N ALA A 49 -28.66 36.47 7.75
CA ALA A 49 -27.96 37.62 8.34
C ALA A 49 -28.67 38.95 8.01
N GLY A 50 -29.08 39.14 6.75
CA GLY A 50 -29.82 40.33 6.33
C GLY A 50 -31.23 40.43 6.94
N LEU A 51 -31.84 39.30 7.34
CA LEU A 51 -33.11 39.30 8.05
C LEU A 51 -32.94 39.72 9.51
N ALA A 52 -31.89 39.24 10.18
CA ALA A 52 -31.54 39.65 11.54
C ALA A 52 -31.29 41.16 11.61
N ASP A 53 -30.54 41.72 10.65
CA ASP A 53 -30.30 43.17 10.55
C ASP A 53 -31.60 43.95 10.30
N ALA A 54 -32.47 43.45 9.41
CA ALA A 54 -33.76 44.07 9.13
C ALA A 54 -34.69 44.03 10.36
N ALA A 55 -34.65 42.96 11.14
CA ALA A 55 -35.42 42.82 12.38
C ALA A 55 -34.91 43.79 13.46
N ALA A 56 -33.59 43.88 13.66
CA ALA A 56 -32.97 44.82 14.59
C ALA A 56 -33.31 46.28 14.26
N ALA A 57 -33.44 46.62 12.96
CA ALA A 57 -33.82 47.95 12.50
C ALA A 57 -35.34 48.21 12.49
N GLY A 58 -36.20 47.27 12.94
CA GLY A 58 -37.66 47.40 12.89
C GLY A 58 -38.24 47.40 11.47
N LYS A 59 -37.49 46.89 10.47
CA LYS A 59 -37.82 46.90 9.04
C LYS A 59 -38.15 45.50 8.48
N ALA A 60 -38.32 44.50 9.33
CA ALA A 60 -38.69 43.14 8.94
C ALA A 60 -40.20 43.08 8.62
N THR A 61 -40.53 43.02 7.32
CA THR A 61 -41.90 42.82 6.85
C THR A 61 -42.12 41.34 6.52
N ALA A 62 -43.38 40.89 6.47
CA ALA A 62 -43.72 39.52 6.05
C ALA A 62 -43.10 39.14 4.69
N ALA A 63 -43.07 40.08 3.74
CA ALA A 63 -42.46 39.87 2.43
C ALA A 63 -40.93 39.65 2.50
N LYS A 64 -40.23 40.39 3.38
CA LYS A 64 -38.78 40.21 3.61
C LYS A 64 -38.46 38.91 4.33
N ILE A 65 -39.32 38.51 5.28
CA ILE A 65 -39.22 37.21 5.96
C ILE A 65 -39.35 36.07 4.94
N GLN A 66 -40.40 36.11 4.11
CA GLN A 66 -40.61 35.09 3.07
C GLN A 66 -39.44 35.05 2.08
N SER A 67 -38.97 36.21 1.61
CA SER A 67 -37.83 36.27 0.67
C SER A 67 -36.54 35.70 1.29
N ALA A 68 -36.31 35.91 2.59
CA ALA A 68 -35.17 35.35 3.31
C ALA A 68 -35.29 33.83 3.46
N PHE A 69 -36.49 33.30 3.74
CA PHE A 69 -36.73 31.86 3.79
C PHE A 69 -36.58 31.20 2.41
N ASP A 70 -37.06 31.82 1.33
CA ASP A 70 -36.91 31.32 -0.03
C ASP A 70 -35.43 31.28 -0.45
N LEU A 71 -34.66 32.32 -0.09
CA LEU A 71 -33.22 32.36 -0.30
C LEU A 71 -32.51 31.26 0.48
N ALA A 72 -32.83 31.10 1.77
CA ALA A 72 -32.25 30.06 2.62
C ALA A 72 -32.58 28.66 2.10
N GLY A 73 -33.81 28.41 1.68
CA GLY A 73 -34.23 27.13 1.07
C GLY A 73 -33.50 26.84 -0.25
N THR A 74 -33.31 27.85 -1.09
CA THR A 74 -32.56 27.73 -2.35
C THR A 74 -31.08 27.40 -2.08
N GLN A 75 -30.45 28.09 -1.13
CA GLN A 75 -29.06 27.83 -0.76
C GLN A 75 -28.88 26.44 -0.14
N ALA A 76 -29.81 25.99 0.72
CA ALA A 76 -29.80 24.64 1.27
C ALA A 76 -29.91 23.58 0.16
N ALA A 77 -30.84 23.74 -0.77
CA ALA A 77 -31.00 22.82 -1.90
C ALA A 77 -29.75 22.79 -2.82
N GLN A 78 -29.12 23.93 -3.05
CA GLN A 78 -27.86 24.03 -3.80
C GLN A 78 -26.71 23.35 -3.05
N ALA A 79 -26.61 23.53 -1.74
CA ALA A 79 -25.60 22.87 -0.91
C ALA A 79 -25.77 21.34 -0.91
N ASP A 80 -27.02 20.86 -0.74
CA ASP A 80 -27.33 19.42 -0.80
C ASP A 80 -27.03 18.82 -2.18
N HIS A 81 -27.34 19.55 -3.26
CA HIS A 81 -26.97 19.14 -4.60
C HIS A 81 -25.45 19.08 -4.77
N ALA A 82 -24.74 20.14 -4.38
CA ALA A 82 -23.28 20.21 -4.47
C ALA A 82 -22.59 19.07 -3.69
N GLN A 83 -23.06 18.75 -2.48
CA GLN A 83 -22.52 17.63 -1.69
C GLN A 83 -22.76 16.27 -2.36
N ARG A 84 -23.92 16.04 -2.96
CA ARG A 84 -24.18 14.79 -3.70
C ARG A 84 -23.28 14.68 -4.94
N THR A 85 -23.24 15.75 -5.74
CA THR A 85 -22.40 15.82 -6.93
C THR A 85 -20.91 15.65 -6.59
N GLN A 86 -20.46 16.24 -5.49
CA GLN A 86 -19.09 16.06 -4.98
C GLN A 86 -18.79 14.59 -4.69
N ARG A 87 -19.64 13.89 -3.93
CA ARG A 87 -19.42 12.48 -3.59
C ARG A 87 -19.38 11.59 -4.83
N GLU A 88 -20.25 11.84 -5.80
CA GLU A 88 -20.28 11.10 -7.06
C GLU A 88 -19.04 11.38 -7.91
N ALA A 89 -18.64 12.65 -8.03
CA ALA A 89 -17.46 13.07 -8.77
C ALA A 89 -16.16 12.54 -8.13
N GLU A 90 -15.99 12.67 -6.82
CA GLU A 90 -14.83 12.10 -6.10
C GLU A 90 -14.76 10.58 -6.30
N ARG A 91 -15.89 9.88 -6.23
CA ARG A 91 -15.93 8.43 -6.48
C ARG A 91 -15.50 8.08 -7.90
N ALA A 92 -15.95 8.84 -8.90
CA ALA A 92 -15.57 8.63 -10.29
C ALA A 92 -14.07 8.88 -10.52
N VAL A 93 -13.53 9.98 -9.99
CA VAL A 93 -12.11 10.32 -10.09
C VAL A 93 -11.24 9.30 -9.37
N MET A 94 -11.60 8.86 -8.15
CA MET A 94 -10.84 7.83 -7.42
C MET A 94 -10.95 6.45 -8.06
N SER A 95 -12.08 6.12 -8.67
CA SER A 95 -12.19 4.91 -9.50
C SER A 95 -11.26 4.95 -10.71
N ARG A 96 -11.12 6.12 -11.36
CA ARG A 96 -10.15 6.31 -12.44
C ARG A 96 -8.71 6.23 -11.92
N PHE A 97 -8.39 6.89 -10.81
CA PHE A 97 -7.08 6.82 -10.17
C PHE A 97 -6.66 5.37 -9.92
N ARG A 98 -7.55 4.57 -9.33
CA ARG A 98 -7.26 3.17 -9.06
C ARG A 98 -7.00 2.38 -10.35
N ARG A 99 -7.77 2.64 -11.41
CA ARG A 99 -7.58 1.97 -12.69
C ARG A 99 -6.23 2.30 -13.31
N GLU A 100 -5.84 3.57 -13.31
CA GLU A 100 -4.52 4.00 -13.80
C GLU A 100 -3.37 3.42 -12.96
N LEU A 101 -3.56 3.34 -11.63
CA LEU A 101 -2.59 2.73 -10.74
C LEU A 101 -2.36 1.24 -11.08
N VAL A 102 -3.44 0.49 -11.33
CA VAL A 102 -3.36 -0.94 -11.73
C VAL A 102 -2.83 -1.10 -13.16
N ASN A 103 -3.16 -0.19 -14.07
CA ASN A 103 -2.76 -0.23 -15.48
C ASN A 103 -1.36 0.37 -15.71
N GLY A 104 -0.39 -0.04 -14.88
CA GLY A 104 1.03 0.33 -15.04
C GLY A 104 1.48 1.57 -14.26
N GLY A 105 0.57 2.35 -13.66
CA GLY A 105 0.96 3.48 -12.81
C GLY A 105 1.79 3.05 -11.59
N ALA A 106 1.52 1.87 -11.03
CA ALA A 106 2.33 1.31 -9.94
C ALA A 106 3.74 0.90 -10.37
N ASP A 107 3.92 0.34 -11.57
CA ASP A 107 5.26 0.03 -12.10
C ASP A 107 6.07 1.31 -12.35
N GLN A 108 5.45 2.37 -12.86
CA GLN A 108 6.13 3.67 -13.01
C GLN A 108 6.58 4.25 -11.66
N ILE A 109 5.78 4.08 -10.59
CA ILE A 109 6.20 4.46 -9.23
C ILE A 109 7.41 3.62 -8.79
N LEU A 110 7.36 2.30 -8.97
CA LEU A 110 8.46 1.40 -8.59
C LEU A 110 9.73 1.72 -9.37
N ASP A 111 9.62 1.99 -10.67
CA ASP A 111 10.75 2.36 -11.52
C ASP A 111 11.37 3.70 -11.11
N SER A 112 10.58 4.66 -10.64
CA SER A 112 11.11 5.91 -10.08
C SER A 112 11.90 5.71 -8.78
N LEU A 113 11.59 4.66 -8.02
CA LEU A 113 12.25 4.33 -6.75
C LEU A 113 13.46 3.40 -6.93
N ARG A 114 13.51 2.68 -8.05
CA ARG A 114 14.51 1.63 -8.33
C ARG A 114 15.96 2.15 -8.25
N PRO A 115 16.33 3.30 -8.83
CA PRO A 115 17.71 3.80 -8.71
C PRO A 115 18.15 4.04 -7.25
N ALA A 116 17.27 4.63 -6.44
CA ALA A 116 17.55 4.87 -5.02
C ALA A 116 17.62 3.56 -4.23
N PHE A 117 16.75 2.59 -4.55
CA PHE A 117 16.82 1.26 -3.97
C PHE A 117 18.17 0.59 -4.24
N ASP A 118 18.59 0.59 -5.51
CA ASP A 118 19.84 -0.04 -5.97
C ASP A 118 21.06 0.64 -5.33
N GLU A 119 21.06 1.98 -5.22
CA GLU A 119 22.10 2.72 -4.52
C GLU A 119 22.20 2.32 -3.04
N HIS A 120 21.07 2.29 -2.34
CA HIS A 120 21.08 2.04 -0.91
C HIS A 120 21.37 0.57 -0.58
N ILE A 121 20.91 -0.38 -1.39
CA ILE A 121 21.23 -1.80 -1.18
C ILE A 121 22.71 -2.08 -1.47
N ALA A 122 23.30 -1.44 -2.48
CA ALA A 122 24.74 -1.50 -2.72
C ALA A 122 25.53 -0.90 -1.55
N GLY A 123 25.02 0.17 -0.91
CA GLY A 123 25.56 0.72 0.33
C GLY A 123 25.55 -0.29 1.48
N ILE A 124 24.42 -0.98 1.69
CA ILE A 124 24.33 -2.06 2.69
C ILE A 124 25.32 -3.19 2.37
N ALA A 125 25.45 -3.59 1.10
CA ALA A 125 26.40 -4.61 0.66
C ALA A 125 27.85 -4.21 0.98
N ALA A 126 28.24 -2.98 0.64
CA ALA A 126 29.57 -2.47 0.95
C ALA A 126 29.85 -2.45 2.46
N ILE A 127 28.86 -2.12 3.30
CA ILE A 127 29.00 -2.19 4.75
C ILE A 127 29.18 -3.65 5.19
N ALA A 128 28.35 -4.58 4.71
CA ALA A 128 28.42 -5.99 5.07
C ALA A 128 29.74 -6.66 4.66
N GLU A 129 30.33 -6.26 3.53
CA GLU A 129 31.62 -6.78 3.05
C GLU A 129 32.82 -6.25 3.84
N ASN A 130 32.71 -5.06 4.44
CA ASN A 130 33.83 -4.39 5.11
C ASN A 130 33.74 -4.43 6.64
N ILE A 131 32.58 -4.80 7.20
CA ILE A 131 32.31 -4.75 8.64
C ILE A 131 31.58 -6.02 9.07
N ASP A 132 32.14 -6.74 10.04
CA ASP A 132 31.39 -7.76 10.78
C ASP A 132 30.44 -7.08 11.78
N ILE A 133 29.23 -6.76 11.31
CA ILE A 133 28.19 -6.06 12.08
C ILE A 133 27.64 -6.93 13.22
N HIS A 134 27.88 -8.24 13.18
CA HIS A 134 27.38 -9.18 14.18
C HIS A 134 28.43 -9.59 15.21
N GLY A 135 29.72 -9.50 14.87
CA GLY A 135 30.84 -9.85 15.75
C GLY A 135 31.32 -8.73 16.69
N HIS A 136 30.89 -7.48 16.50
CA HIS A 136 31.41 -6.33 17.27
C HIS A 136 30.31 -5.56 18.03
N THR A 137 30.62 -5.19 19.28
CA THR A 137 29.86 -4.14 19.98
C THR A 137 30.28 -2.77 19.41
N PRO A 138 29.45 -1.72 19.53
CA PRO A 138 29.86 -0.40 19.04
C PRO A 138 31.19 0.06 19.65
N GLU A 139 31.41 -0.23 20.93
CA GLU A 139 32.63 0.13 21.66
C GLU A 139 33.84 -0.65 21.13
N SER A 140 33.70 -1.95 20.86
CA SER A 140 34.81 -2.75 20.33
C SER A 140 35.13 -2.40 18.88
N PHE A 141 34.13 -2.05 18.09
CA PHE A 141 34.31 -1.56 16.72
C PHE A 141 35.07 -0.22 16.68
N LEU A 142 34.72 0.74 17.53
CA LEU A 142 35.37 2.06 17.56
C LEU A 142 36.87 1.98 17.85
N ASN A 143 37.31 0.98 18.63
CA ASN A 143 38.72 0.79 18.97
C ASN A 143 39.55 0.22 17.80
N ILE A 144 38.92 -0.40 16.82
CA ILE A 144 39.59 -1.02 15.66
C ILE A 144 39.24 -0.33 14.34
N ALA A 145 38.33 0.65 14.36
CA ALA A 145 37.80 1.28 13.17
C ALA A 145 38.85 2.15 12.47
N THR A 146 39.01 1.91 11.17
CA THR A 146 39.67 2.86 10.27
C THR A 146 38.72 4.02 9.95
N PRO A 147 39.20 5.17 9.45
CA PRO A 147 38.33 6.25 8.99
C PRO A 147 37.30 5.79 7.95
N LYS A 148 37.70 4.88 7.04
CA LYS A 148 36.83 4.32 6.01
C LYS A 148 35.70 3.47 6.62
N THR A 149 36.03 2.55 7.52
CA THR A 149 35.04 1.67 8.16
C THR A 149 34.15 2.44 9.13
N LEU A 150 34.66 3.49 9.77
CA LEU A 150 33.87 4.39 10.60
C LEU A 150 32.82 5.16 9.77
N ALA A 151 33.20 5.66 8.59
CA ALA A 151 32.26 6.33 7.70
C ALA A 151 31.14 5.39 7.22
N LEU A 152 31.49 4.16 6.84
CA LEU A 152 30.50 3.12 6.48
C LEU A 152 29.58 2.78 7.66
N TRP A 153 30.13 2.68 8.86
CA TRP A 153 29.34 2.43 10.07
C TRP A 153 28.33 3.55 10.35
N GLN A 154 28.75 4.81 10.14
CA GLN A 154 27.89 5.97 10.33
C GLN A 154 26.78 6.08 9.27
N SER A 155 26.97 5.52 8.06
CA SER A 155 25.97 5.55 7.00
C SER A 155 24.89 4.46 7.11
N ILE A 156 25.03 3.49 8.02
CA ILE A 156 24.05 2.39 8.21
C ILE A 156 22.62 2.91 8.31
N GLY A 157 22.39 3.90 9.18
CA GLY A 157 21.05 4.45 9.42
C GLY A 157 20.46 5.06 8.14
N THR A 158 21.25 5.78 7.37
CA THR A 158 20.83 6.40 6.11
C THR A 158 20.33 5.35 5.11
N HIS A 159 21.11 4.29 4.89
CA HIS A 159 20.73 3.23 3.93
C HIS A 159 19.51 2.44 4.41
N VAL A 160 19.47 2.06 5.69
CA VAL A 160 18.34 1.31 6.27
C VAL A 160 17.05 2.13 6.21
N ASP A 161 17.07 3.40 6.61
CA ASP A 161 15.90 4.26 6.63
C ASP A 161 15.35 4.52 5.22
N ALA A 162 16.23 4.69 4.23
CA ALA A 162 15.82 4.88 2.85
C ALA A 162 15.15 3.63 2.29
N LEU A 163 15.75 2.45 2.47
CA LEU A 163 15.17 1.19 2.04
C LEU A 163 13.85 0.89 2.75
N ASP A 164 13.72 1.21 4.05
CA ASP A 164 12.47 1.04 4.80
C ASP A 164 11.33 1.94 4.27
N ARG A 165 11.65 3.17 3.84
CA ARG A 165 10.67 4.06 3.20
C ARG A 165 10.20 3.51 1.85
N ILE A 166 11.13 2.99 1.04
CA ILE A 166 10.79 2.34 -0.25
C ILE A 166 9.93 1.09 0.01
N ALA A 167 10.33 0.24 0.95
CA ALA A 167 9.56 -0.94 1.33
C ALA A 167 8.14 -0.60 1.83
N ALA A 168 7.96 0.52 2.53
CA ALA A 168 6.63 0.98 2.94
C ALA A 168 5.72 1.32 1.75
N VAL A 169 6.26 1.84 0.64
CA VAL A 169 5.50 2.01 -0.61
C VAL A 169 5.04 0.66 -1.14
N THR A 170 5.91 -0.35 -1.15
CA THR A 170 5.56 -1.69 -1.62
C THR A 170 4.48 -2.36 -0.76
N ASP A 171 4.47 -2.09 0.55
CA ASP A 171 3.40 -2.56 1.46
C ASP A 171 2.04 -1.94 1.11
N LEU A 172 2.01 -0.69 0.59
CA LEU A 172 0.78 -0.05 0.12
C LEU A 172 0.28 -0.62 -1.21
N LEU A 173 1.17 -1.12 -2.07
CA LEU A 173 0.83 -1.71 -3.37
C LEU A 173 0.46 -3.20 -3.27
N ALA A 174 0.76 -3.86 -2.15
CA ALA A 174 0.48 -5.27 -1.95
C ALA A 174 -1.00 -5.59 -1.63
N HIS A 175 -1.35 -6.87 -1.70
CA HIS A 175 -2.71 -7.43 -1.61
C HIS A 175 -3.51 -7.06 -0.34
N ASN A 176 -2.85 -6.64 0.74
CA ASN A 176 -3.46 -6.30 2.02
C ASN A 176 -3.80 -4.81 2.20
N SER A 177 -3.55 -3.97 1.19
CA SER A 177 -3.75 -2.52 1.28
C SER A 177 -4.98 -2.02 0.50
N GLU A 178 -5.44 -0.82 0.83
CA GLU A 178 -6.44 -0.12 0.04
C GLU A 178 -5.89 0.26 -1.34
N ALA A 179 -4.61 0.60 -1.47
CA ALA A 179 -3.95 0.90 -2.74
C ALA A 179 -3.46 -0.33 -3.52
N ARG A 180 -3.86 -1.56 -3.11
CA ARG A 180 -3.37 -2.81 -3.70
C ARG A 180 -3.47 -2.85 -5.23
N VAL A 181 -2.40 -3.23 -5.90
CA VAL A 181 -2.41 -3.56 -7.33
C VAL A 181 -2.34 -5.06 -7.58
N ILE A 182 -1.83 -5.80 -6.60
CA ILE A 182 -1.89 -7.26 -6.60
C ILE A 182 -3.28 -7.69 -6.09
N PRO A 183 -4.05 -8.48 -6.86
CA PRO A 183 -5.31 -9.04 -6.40
C PRO A 183 -5.12 -9.89 -5.15
N ARG A 184 -6.08 -9.85 -4.23
CA ARG A 184 -6.07 -10.74 -3.08
C ARG A 184 -6.51 -12.14 -3.56
N PRO A 185 -5.68 -13.18 -3.46
CA PRO A 185 -6.07 -14.53 -3.84
C PRO A 185 -7.21 -15.02 -2.95
N ASP A 186 -8.17 -15.72 -3.55
CA ASP A 186 -9.23 -16.43 -2.84
C ASP A 186 -8.80 -17.88 -2.62
N GLY A 187 -8.57 -18.25 -1.36
CA GLY A 187 -8.13 -19.61 -0.98
C GLY A 187 -8.75 -20.08 0.33
N GLY A 188 -9.94 -19.56 0.67
CA GLY A 188 -10.62 -19.87 1.92
C GLY A 188 -9.92 -19.36 3.18
N THR A 189 -10.49 -19.68 4.35
CA THR A 189 -10.09 -19.09 5.65
C THR A 189 -8.63 -19.36 6.02
N ARG A 190 -8.08 -20.53 5.67
CA ARG A 190 -6.72 -20.94 6.09
C ARG A 190 -5.62 -20.20 5.34
N LEU A 191 -5.75 -20.08 4.01
CA LEU A 191 -4.81 -19.27 3.22
C LEU A 191 -4.95 -17.79 3.59
N THR A 192 -6.18 -17.32 3.82
CA THR A 192 -6.49 -15.93 4.18
C THR A 192 -5.75 -15.47 5.46
N THR A 193 -5.64 -16.33 6.48
CA THR A 193 -4.93 -15.99 7.72
C THR A 193 -3.43 -15.79 7.48
N ARG A 194 -2.77 -16.72 6.77
CA ARG A 194 -1.33 -16.57 6.44
C ARG A 194 -1.08 -15.40 5.49
N LEU A 195 -1.95 -15.23 4.51
CA LEU A 195 -1.92 -14.13 3.55
C LEU A 195 -2.00 -12.76 4.24
N THR A 196 -2.73 -12.65 5.35
CA THR A 196 -2.84 -11.40 6.12
C THR A 196 -1.54 -11.05 6.83
N ALA A 197 -0.75 -12.04 7.25
CA ALA A 197 0.57 -11.82 7.82
C ALA A 197 1.61 -11.42 6.75
N LEU A 198 1.44 -11.92 5.52
CA LEU A 198 2.37 -11.66 4.43
C LEU A 198 2.44 -10.16 4.07
N ARG A 199 3.65 -9.60 4.14
CA ARG A 199 3.94 -8.19 3.87
C ARG A 199 4.30 -7.97 2.41
N GLY A 200 3.97 -6.79 1.87
CA GLY A 200 4.32 -6.41 0.51
C GLY A 200 5.81 -6.39 0.27
N ARG A 201 6.60 -5.89 1.22
CA ARG A 201 8.06 -5.91 1.13
C ARG A 201 8.67 -7.31 0.94
N ALA A 202 8.02 -8.37 1.40
CA ALA A 202 8.49 -9.74 1.15
C ALA A 202 8.26 -10.19 -0.30
N LEU A 203 7.23 -9.65 -0.95
CA LEU A 203 6.92 -9.90 -2.36
C LEU A 203 7.77 -9.05 -3.28
N TYR A 204 7.86 -7.75 -2.99
CA TYR A 204 8.53 -6.78 -3.86
C TYR A 204 10.04 -6.68 -3.64
N CYS A 205 10.51 -6.76 -2.39
CA CYS A 205 11.91 -6.51 -2.02
C CYS A 205 12.68 -7.80 -1.62
N GLY A 206 12.07 -8.97 -1.84
CA GLY A 206 12.66 -10.26 -1.46
C GLY A 206 13.80 -10.71 -2.39
N SER A 207 14.26 -11.94 -2.19
CA SER A 207 15.20 -12.62 -3.10
C SER A 207 14.47 -13.68 -3.92
N ASP A 208 14.89 -13.92 -5.16
CA ASP A 208 14.40 -15.03 -5.99
C ASP A 208 14.80 -16.39 -5.42
N GLN A 209 15.85 -16.42 -4.60
CA GLN A 209 16.32 -17.63 -3.92
C GLN A 209 15.61 -17.89 -2.60
N LEU A 210 14.84 -16.91 -2.08
CA LEU A 210 14.11 -17.05 -0.83
C LEU A 210 12.64 -17.31 -1.10
N ALA A 211 12.14 -18.41 -0.54
CA ALA A 211 10.71 -18.64 -0.43
C ALA A 211 10.06 -17.46 0.29
N VAL A 212 8.84 -17.12 -0.10
CA VAL A 212 8.12 -15.96 0.43
C VAL A 212 7.89 -16.07 1.95
N ASP A 213 7.77 -17.29 2.50
CA ASP A 213 7.69 -17.54 3.95
C ASP A 213 9.02 -17.19 4.67
N ASP A 214 10.16 -17.52 4.07
CA ASP A 214 11.48 -17.18 4.63
C ASP A 214 11.73 -15.67 4.57
N ALA A 215 11.37 -15.05 3.44
CA ALA A 215 11.38 -13.59 3.32
C ALA A 215 10.49 -12.94 4.39
N HIS A 216 9.27 -13.45 4.59
CA HIS A 216 8.36 -12.96 5.62
C HIS A 216 8.96 -13.08 7.04
N ASN A 217 9.61 -14.21 7.35
CA ASN A 217 10.24 -14.44 8.65
C ASN A 217 11.43 -13.50 8.90
N ILE A 218 12.23 -13.21 7.87
CA ILE A 218 13.30 -12.21 7.93
C ILE A 218 12.75 -10.86 8.40
N TRP A 219 11.64 -10.40 7.82
CA TRP A 219 10.97 -9.14 8.17
C TRP A 219 10.23 -9.13 9.51
N ARG A 220 9.93 -10.29 10.10
CA ARG A 220 9.36 -10.37 11.46
C ARG A 220 10.39 -10.11 12.55
N THR A 221 11.65 -10.39 12.28
CA THR A 221 12.76 -10.27 13.24
C THR A 221 13.41 -8.89 13.20
N ASN A 222 12.61 -7.83 13.36
CA ASN A 222 13.14 -6.47 13.39
C ASN A 222 13.83 -6.20 14.74
N GLY A 223 15.14 -6.02 14.71
CA GLY A 223 15.94 -5.50 15.82
C GLY A 223 16.40 -4.07 15.54
N PRO A 224 17.32 -3.50 16.35
CA PRO A 224 17.98 -2.22 16.04
C PRO A 224 18.59 -2.26 14.63
N HIS A 225 18.86 -1.11 13.99
CA HIS A 225 19.29 -0.99 12.57
C HIS A 225 20.37 -2.01 12.12
N ARG A 226 21.22 -2.50 13.03
CA ARG A 226 22.27 -3.52 12.81
C ARG A 226 21.78 -4.96 12.66
N ARG A 227 20.54 -5.23 13.09
CA ARG A 227 19.82 -6.50 12.88
C ARG A 227 18.75 -6.35 11.82
N SER A 228 18.84 -5.30 11.00
CA SER A 228 17.90 -5.07 9.91
C SER A 228 17.89 -6.24 8.95
N ALA A 229 16.70 -6.56 8.43
CA ALA A 229 16.51 -7.53 7.38
C ALA A 229 17.34 -7.22 6.13
N TRP A 230 17.65 -5.94 5.86
CA TRP A 230 18.48 -5.55 4.72
C TRP A 230 19.87 -6.18 4.75
N PHE A 231 20.48 -6.37 5.93
CA PHE A 231 21.77 -7.08 6.06
C PHE A 231 21.68 -8.60 5.84
N LYS A 232 20.48 -9.17 5.86
CA LYS A 232 20.26 -10.58 5.49
C LYS A 232 19.97 -10.74 4.00
N LEU A 233 19.59 -9.65 3.34
CA LEU A 233 19.13 -9.63 1.95
C LEU A 233 20.06 -8.86 1.00
N TYR A 234 21.14 -8.25 1.49
CA TYR A 234 21.95 -7.30 0.73
C TYR A 234 22.47 -7.80 -0.62
N SER A 235 22.72 -9.11 -0.74
CA SER A 235 23.25 -9.73 -1.96
C SER A 235 22.18 -10.15 -2.96
N SER A 236 20.90 -10.05 -2.61
CA SER A 236 19.80 -10.60 -3.41
C SER A 236 18.48 -9.83 -3.33
N ALA A 237 18.43 -8.73 -2.59
CA ALA A 237 17.30 -7.83 -2.56
C ALA A 237 17.23 -7.03 -3.85
N GLU A 238 16.06 -7.04 -4.47
CA GLU A 238 15.74 -6.31 -5.69
C GLU A 238 14.37 -5.69 -5.54
N LEU A 239 14.14 -4.52 -6.13
CA LEU A 239 12.81 -3.93 -6.20
C LEU A 239 12.07 -4.45 -7.43
N ARG A 240 11.14 -5.38 -7.23
CA ARG A 240 10.39 -6.03 -8.32
C ARG A 240 9.27 -5.18 -8.90
N THR A 241 8.92 -5.47 -10.14
CA THR A 241 7.69 -5.02 -10.80
C THR A 241 6.45 -5.64 -10.16
N VAL A 242 5.28 -5.09 -10.46
CA VAL A 242 3.98 -5.63 -10.03
C VAL A 242 3.77 -7.05 -10.56
N ALA A 243 4.17 -7.33 -11.81
CA ALA A 243 4.03 -8.64 -12.43
C ALA A 243 4.86 -9.70 -11.70
N GLU A 244 6.13 -9.42 -11.42
CA GLU A 244 7.02 -10.33 -10.68
C GLU A 244 6.52 -10.56 -9.25
N ALA A 245 6.10 -9.50 -8.55
CA ALA A 245 5.54 -9.63 -7.20
C ALA A 245 4.23 -10.44 -7.18
N THR A 246 3.42 -10.32 -8.23
CA THR A 246 2.20 -11.12 -8.41
C THR A 246 2.52 -12.59 -8.65
N GLU A 247 3.51 -12.89 -9.48
CA GLU A 247 3.95 -14.27 -9.73
C GLU A 247 4.55 -14.91 -8.48
N ARG A 248 5.31 -14.15 -7.67
CA ARG A 248 5.80 -14.61 -6.37
C ARG A 248 4.66 -14.92 -5.41
N LEU A 249 3.62 -14.08 -5.37
CA LEU A 249 2.44 -14.35 -4.55
C LEU A 249 1.71 -15.62 -5.03
N ARG A 250 1.53 -15.78 -6.34
CA ARG A 250 0.91 -16.98 -6.93
C ARG A 250 1.68 -18.24 -6.56
N THR A 251 2.99 -18.23 -6.73
CA THR A 251 3.88 -19.36 -6.38
C THR A 251 3.78 -19.69 -4.89
N TRP A 252 3.80 -18.68 -4.03
CA TRP A 252 3.60 -18.88 -2.60
C TRP A 252 2.22 -19.47 -2.27
N CYS A 253 1.15 -18.98 -2.92
CA CYS A 253 -0.19 -19.54 -2.75
C CYS A 253 -0.27 -21.00 -3.21
N GLU A 254 0.36 -21.34 -4.34
CA GLU A 254 0.43 -22.70 -4.84
C GLU A 254 1.12 -23.63 -3.84
N THR A 255 2.35 -23.31 -3.41
CA THR A 255 3.10 -24.13 -2.45
C THR A 255 2.38 -24.23 -1.10
N THR A 256 1.80 -23.12 -0.63
CA THR A 256 1.08 -23.09 0.65
C THR A 256 -0.21 -23.89 0.59
N TRP A 257 -0.91 -23.87 -0.55
CA TRP A 257 -2.11 -24.68 -0.76
C TRP A 257 -1.78 -26.17 -0.76
N ASP A 258 -0.76 -26.58 -1.51
CA ASP A 258 -0.32 -27.98 -1.57
C ASP A 258 0.06 -28.48 -0.17
N ALA A 259 0.84 -27.70 0.59
CA ALA A 259 1.18 -28.04 1.98
C ALA A 259 -0.06 -28.14 2.90
N PHE A 260 -1.12 -27.36 2.65
CA PHE A 260 -2.35 -27.44 3.42
C PHE A 260 -3.21 -28.65 3.07
N GLU A 261 -3.30 -29.02 1.79
CA GLU A 261 -4.03 -30.22 1.37
C GLU A 261 -3.28 -31.48 1.81
N ASP A 262 -1.94 -31.51 1.76
CA ASP A 262 -1.14 -32.61 2.29
C ASP A 262 -1.32 -32.80 3.80
N ALA A 263 -1.42 -31.70 4.56
CA ALA A 263 -1.63 -31.73 6.00
C ALA A 263 -3.10 -31.95 6.42
N ARG A 264 -4.03 -32.00 5.46
CA ARG A 264 -5.46 -32.11 5.74
C ARG A 264 -5.80 -33.57 6.10
N ALA A 265 -6.42 -33.77 7.25
CA ALA A 265 -6.98 -35.06 7.63
C ALA A 265 -7.97 -35.55 6.56
N SER A 266 -7.87 -36.83 6.18
CA SER A 266 -8.74 -37.46 5.18
C SER A 266 -10.20 -37.21 5.52
N ARG A 267 -10.87 -36.44 4.67
CA ARG A 267 -12.33 -36.33 4.73
C ARG A 267 -12.91 -37.54 4.04
N HIS A 268 -14.02 -38.03 4.57
CA HIS A 268 -14.74 -39.15 4.00
C HIS A 268 -16.16 -38.69 3.75
N THR A 269 -16.69 -39.02 2.58
CA THR A 269 -18.09 -38.88 2.26
C THR A 269 -18.71 -40.27 2.22
N THR A 270 -19.93 -40.41 2.76
CA THR A 270 -20.67 -41.66 2.66
C THR A 270 -21.26 -41.78 1.27
N VAL A 271 -20.85 -42.80 0.51
CA VAL A 271 -21.43 -43.18 -0.79
C VAL A 271 -21.95 -44.60 -0.64
N ASP A 272 -23.25 -44.80 -0.86
CA ASP A 272 -23.92 -46.11 -0.74
C ASP A 272 -23.71 -46.84 0.61
N GLY A 273 -23.52 -46.09 1.69
CA GLY A 273 -23.30 -46.62 3.04
C GLY A 273 -21.83 -46.89 3.39
N GLU A 274 -20.91 -46.74 2.44
CA GLU A 274 -19.47 -46.86 2.67
C GLU A 274 -18.80 -45.49 2.81
N LEU A 275 -17.82 -45.39 3.71
CA LEU A 275 -16.99 -44.19 3.85
C LEU A 275 -15.91 -44.18 2.76
N VAL A 276 -16.09 -43.35 1.75
CA VAL A 276 -15.12 -43.16 0.67
C VAL A 276 -14.29 -41.91 0.97
N PRO A 277 -12.95 -41.97 0.92
CA PRO A 277 -12.11 -40.78 1.04
C PRO A 277 -12.44 -39.75 -0.05
N ASP A 278 -12.64 -38.50 0.36
CA ASP A 278 -12.83 -37.41 -0.59
C ASP A 278 -11.55 -37.22 -1.42
N PRO A 279 -11.65 -36.99 -2.74
CA PRO A 279 -10.50 -36.64 -3.54
C PRO A 279 -9.89 -35.31 -3.05
N PRO A 280 -8.56 -35.14 -3.15
CA PRO A 280 -7.91 -33.89 -2.81
C PRO A 280 -8.45 -32.76 -3.68
N GLN A 281 -8.60 -31.55 -3.10
CA GLN A 281 -9.07 -30.43 -3.89
C GLN A 281 -7.97 -29.97 -4.85
N PRO A 282 -8.29 -29.73 -6.14
CA PRO A 282 -7.30 -29.25 -7.09
C PRO A 282 -6.78 -27.88 -6.65
N ASN A 283 -5.47 -27.67 -6.82
CA ASN A 283 -4.84 -26.41 -6.46
C ASN A 283 -5.27 -25.30 -7.44
N PRO A 284 -6.00 -24.27 -6.98
CA PRO A 284 -6.54 -23.23 -7.87
C PRO A 284 -5.46 -22.24 -8.33
N PHE A 285 -4.25 -22.29 -7.78
CA PHE A 285 -3.13 -21.40 -8.10
C PHE A 285 -2.12 -22.03 -9.06
N ARG A 286 -2.24 -23.33 -9.31
CA ARG A 286 -1.40 -24.05 -10.27
C ARG A 286 -1.66 -23.51 -11.67
N ARG A 287 -0.60 -23.28 -12.44
CA ARG A 287 -0.75 -22.91 -13.85
C ARG A 287 -1.43 -24.06 -14.58
N VAL A 288 -2.50 -23.76 -15.29
CA VAL A 288 -3.03 -24.69 -16.29
C VAL A 288 -2.02 -24.67 -17.42
N GLU A 289 -1.28 -25.75 -17.62
CA GLU A 289 -0.49 -25.90 -18.84
C GLU A 289 -1.50 -25.90 -19.99
N GLU A 290 -1.50 -24.84 -20.80
CA GLU A 290 -2.20 -24.88 -22.08
C GLU A 290 -1.49 -25.95 -22.91
N THR A 291 -2.12 -27.12 -23.05
CA THR A 291 -1.71 -28.11 -24.03
C THR A 291 -1.83 -27.45 -25.41
N VAL A 292 -0.68 -27.07 -25.96
CA VAL A 292 -0.51 -26.61 -27.35
C VAL A 292 -0.68 -27.77 -28.30
#